data_AF-A0A668A3D8-F1
#
_entry.id   AF-A0A668A3D8-F1
#
_cell.length_a   1.000
_cell.length_b   1.000
_cell.length_c   1.000
_cell.angle_alpha   90.00
_cell.angle_beta   90.00
_cell.angle_gamma   90.00
#
_symmetry.space_group_name_H-M   'P 1'
#
loop_
_entity.id
_entity.type
_entity.pdbx_description
1 polymer ?
#
loop_
_entity_poly.entity_id
_entity_poly.type
_entity_poly.pdbx_seq_one_letter_code
_entity_poly.pdbx_strand_id
1 'polypeptide(L)' 'MAVNLSKNGSALMAAYKEVIDAKADTNWALFTYEGNSNAIRLAEKGGKI' A
#
# COMPACT_ATOMS: atom_id res chain seq x y z
N MET A 1 1.96 -20.12 -7.66
CA MET A 1 1.94 -18.66 -7.96
C MET A 1 2.27 -17.91 -6.69
N ALA A 2 3.11 -16.89 -6.77
CA ALA A 2 3.52 -16.07 -5.62
C ALA A 2 3.19 -14.60 -5.88
N VAL A 3 2.88 -13.87 -4.82
CA VAL A 3 2.66 -12.43 -4.85
C VAL A 3 3.96 -11.71 -5.18
N ASN A 4 3.91 -10.74 -6.10
CA ASN A 4 5.03 -9.87 -6.46
C ASN A 4 4.89 -8.52 -5.74
N LEU A 5 5.76 -8.29 -4.77
CA LEU A 5 5.89 -7.03 -4.02
C LEU A 5 7.01 -6.14 -4.57
N SER A 6 7.89 -6.68 -5.41
CA SER A 6 9.09 -5.99 -5.89
C SER A 6 8.75 -4.86 -6.87
N LYS A 7 7.73 -5.05 -7.73
CA LYS A 7 7.37 -4.07 -8.76
C LYS A 7 7.01 -2.69 -8.18
N ASN A 8 6.21 -2.66 -7.11
CA ASN A 8 5.74 -1.43 -6.47
C ASN A 8 6.28 -1.27 -5.03
N GLY A 9 7.35 -1.97 -4.68
CA GLY A 9 7.80 -2.13 -3.29
C GLY A 9 8.02 -0.81 -2.54
N SER A 10 8.51 0.23 -3.23
CA SER A 10 8.68 1.57 -2.67
C SER A 10 7.34 2.21 -2.26
N ALA A 11 6.33 2.15 -3.12
CA ALA A 11 5.00 2.68 -2.85
C ALA A 11 4.29 1.90 -1.73
N LEU A 12 4.44 0.57 -1.72
CA LEU A 12 3.88 -0.30 -0.68
C LEU A 12 4.51 0.01 0.69
N MET A 13 5.84 0.11 0.73
CA MET A 13 6.58 0.41 1.96
C MET A 13 6.30 1.83 2.45
N ALA A 14 6.14 2.81 1.54
CA ALA A 14 5.81 4.18 1.91
C ALA A 14 4.41 4.27 2.55
N ALA A 15 3.40 3.67 1.93
CA ALA A 15 2.04 3.65 2.48
C ALA A 15 1.97 2.90 3.81
N TYR A 16 2.69 1.78 3.95
CA TYR A 16 2.80 1.06 5.21
C TYR A 16 3.44 1.92 6.30
N LYS A 17 4.59 2.56 6.00
CA LYS A 17 5.28 3.46 6.93
C LYS A 17 4.40 4.60 7.39
N GLU A 18 3.60 5.15 6.48
CA GLU A 18 2.69 6.24 6.78
C GLU A 18 1.57 5.81 7.73
N VAL A 19 1.02 4.60 7.56
CA VAL A 19 -0.02 4.06 8.46
C VAL A 19 0.50 3.79 9.87
N ILE A 20 1.76 3.36 10.01
CA ILE A 20 2.35 3.07 11.33
C ILE A 20 2.96 4.31 11.99
N ASP A 21 3.12 5.42 11.26
CA ASP A 21 3.60 6.67 11.82
C ASP A 21 2.46 7.34 12.59
N ALA A 22 2.54 7.33 13.91
CA ALA A 22 1.55 7.95 14.80
C ALA A 22 1.42 9.47 14.61
N LYS A 23 2.36 10.12 13.90
CA LYS A 23 2.28 11.54 13.56
C LYS A 23 1.59 11.79 12.21
N ALA A 24 1.42 10.77 11.39
CA ALA A 24 0.76 10.89 10.11
C ALA A 24 -0.77 10.89 10.30
N ASP A 25 -1.45 11.63 9.42
CA ASP A 25 -2.91 11.68 9.38
C ASP A 25 -3.51 10.45 8.68
N THR A 26 -2.69 9.52 8.21
CA THR A 26 -3.12 8.32 7.48
C THR A 26 -3.28 7.14 8.45
N ASN A 27 -4.49 6.60 8.54
CA ASN A 27 -4.83 5.50 9.44
C ASN A 27 -4.94 4.16 8.72
N TRP A 28 -5.14 4.17 7.41
CA TRP A 28 -5.31 2.95 6.62
C TRP A 28 -4.72 3.10 5.20
N ALA A 29 -4.33 1.96 4.64
CA ALA A 29 -3.93 1.82 3.24
C ALA A 29 -4.57 0.56 2.65
N LEU A 30 -5.13 0.68 1.45
CA LEU A 30 -5.75 -0.39 0.68
C LEU A 30 -4.83 -0.79 -0.46
N PHE A 31 -4.53 -2.09 -0.56
CA PHE A 31 -3.70 -2.66 -1.61
C PHE A 31 -4.53 -3.58 -2.51
N THR A 32 -4.21 -3.61 -3.80
CA THR A 32 -4.90 -4.46 -4.79
C THR A 32 -3.94 -4.95 -5.87
N TYR A 33 -4.40 -5.90 -6.69
CA TYR A 33 -3.64 -6.43 -7.82
C TYR A 33 -3.67 -5.49 -9.02
N GLU A 34 -2.61 -5.53 -9.81
CA GLU A 34 -2.55 -4.85 -11.11
C GLU A 34 -3.18 -5.70 -12.21
N GLY A 35 -4.48 -5.47 -12.46
CA GLY A 35 -5.20 -6.20 -13.51
C GLY A 35 -5.13 -7.71 -13.27
N ASN A 36 -4.66 -8.47 -14.26
CA ASN A 36 -4.51 -9.93 -14.17
C ASN A 36 -3.08 -10.38 -13.76
N SER A 37 -2.32 -9.52 -13.07
CA SER A 37 -0.96 -9.80 -12.59
C SER A 37 -0.94 -10.16 -11.11
N ASN A 38 0.08 -10.91 -10.69
CA ASN A 38 0.38 -11.16 -9.27
C ASN A 38 1.06 -9.96 -8.59
N ALA A 39 1.25 -8.84 -9.29
CA ALA A 39 1.84 -7.63 -8.73
C ALA A 39 0.82 -6.83 -7.91
N ILE A 40 1.22 -6.49 -6.67
CA ILE A 40 0.41 -5.65 -5.78
C ILE A 40 0.75 -4.17 -5.99
N ARG A 41 -0.25 -3.30 -5.93
CA ARG A 41 -0.13 -1.85 -5.93
C ARG A 41 -0.94 -1.23 -4.79
N LEU A 42 -0.63 0.02 -4.46
CA LEU A 42 -1.51 0.85 -3.63
C LEU A 42 -2.76 1.20 -4.45
N ALA A 43 -3.93 0.90 -3.89
CA ALA A 43 -5.21 1.32 -4.44
C ALA A 43 -5.58 2.71 -3.91
N GLU A 44 -5.55 2.85 -2.58
CA GLU A 44 -5.96 4.06 -1.88
C GLU A 44 -5.36 4.06 -0.47
N LYS A 45 -5.32 5.22 0.18
CA LYS A 45 -4.98 5.38 1.60
C LYS A 45 -5.75 6.56 2.14
N GLY A 46 -5.96 6.59 3.46
CA GLY A 46 -6.65 7.71 4.09
C GLY A 46 -6.56 7.70 5.60
N GLY A 47 -7.04 8.79 6.17
CA GLY A 47 -7.19 8.97 7.61
C GLY A 47 -7.63 10.41 7.93
N LYS A 48 -8.09 10.56 9.18
CA LYS A 48 -9.10 11.53 9.67
C LYS A 48 -10.49 11.42 9.01
N ILE A 49 -11.48 11.15 9.85
CA ILE A 49 -12.91 11.47 9.65
C ILE A 49 -13.16 12.79 10.40
#